data_AF-A0A536TB17-F1
#
_entry.id   AF-A0A536TB17-F1
#
_cell.length_a   1.000
_cell.length_b   1.000
_cell.length_c   1.000
_cell.angle_alpha   90.00
_cell.angle_beta   90.00
_cell.angle_gamma   90.00
#
_symmetry.space_group_name_H-M   'P 1'
#
loop_
_entity.id
_entity.type
_entity.pdbx_description
1 polymer ?
#
loop_
_entity_poly.entity_id
_entity_poly.type
_entity_poly.pdbx_seq_one_letter_code
_entity_poly.pdbx_strand_id
1 'polypeptide(L)' 'MLNRYFSIIAWGLLLGVLGVTAARADVLDDIKKKGVLVVGTKADYRPFGFLDPSGKIVGFEPDLAADVAKRL' A
#
# COMPACT_ATOMS: atom_id res chain seq x y z
N MET A 1 -50.51 -4.51 12.39
CA MET A 1 -49.56 -5.33 11.59
C MET A 1 -48.55 -4.47 10.82
N LEU A 2 -48.90 -3.28 10.35
CA LEU A 2 -48.03 -2.38 9.56
C LEU A 2 -46.75 -1.92 10.29
N ASN A 3 -46.82 -1.64 11.59
CA ASN A 3 -45.67 -1.18 12.39
C ASN A 3 -44.53 -2.21 12.51
N ARG A 4 -44.85 -3.50 12.35
CA ARG A 4 -43.87 -4.60 12.45
C ARG A 4 -43.02 -4.67 11.19
N TYR A 5 -43.63 -4.48 10.02
CA TYR A 5 -42.92 -4.38 8.74
C TYR A 5 -42.10 -3.10 8.64
N PHE A 6 -42.63 -1.99 9.15
CA PHE A 6 -41.90 -0.72 9.21
C PHE A 6 -40.62 -0.83 10.06
N SER A 7 -40.70 -1.51 11.21
CA SER A 7 -39.51 -1.77 12.05
C SER A 7 -38.48 -2.66 11.35
N ILE A 8 -38.91 -3.72 10.65
CA ILE A 8 -38.00 -4.63 9.94
C ILE A 8 -37.25 -3.90 8.82
N ILE A 9 -37.93 -3.03 8.07
CA ILE A 9 -37.32 -2.21 7.01
C ILE A 9 -36.33 -1.20 7.61
N ALA A 10 -36.70 -0.55 8.73
CA ALA A 10 -35.82 0.37 9.42
C ALA A 10 -34.55 -0.32 9.95
N TRP A 11 -34.66 -1.52 10.52
CA TRP A 11 -33.51 -2.30 10.98
C TRP A 11 -32.65 -2.82 9.81
N GLY A 12 -33.26 -3.22 8.71
CA GLY A 12 -32.54 -3.64 7.49
C GLY A 12 -31.75 -2.49 6.86
N LEU A 13 -32.32 -1.28 6.82
CA LEU A 13 -31.61 -0.08 6.38
C LEU A 13 -30.48 0.32 7.33
N LEU A 14 -30.70 0.23 8.64
CA LEU A 14 -29.66 0.54 9.63
C LEU A 14 -28.45 -0.40 9.53
N LEU A 15 -28.69 -1.70 9.30
CA LEU A 15 -27.63 -2.69 9.07
C LEU A 15 -26.91 -2.48 7.73
N GLY A 16 -27.64 -2.06 6.69
CA GLY A 16 -27.06 -1.76 5.38
C GLY A 16 -26.10 -0.56 5.39
N VAL A 17 -26.35 0.44 6.24
CA VAL A 17 -25.48 1.63 6.37
C VAL A 17 -24.22 1.34 7.20
N LEU A 18 -24.30 0.44 8.19
CA LEU A 18 -23.15 0.07 9.03
C LEU A 18 -22.12 -0.82 8.32
N GLY A 19 -22.50 -1.45 7.20
CA GLY A 19 -21.62 -2.36 6.44
C GLY A 19 -20.74 -1.69 5.38
N VAL A 20 -20.92 -0.40 5.10
CA VAL A 20 -20.13 0.30 4.07
C VAL A 20 -18.88 0.91 4.71
N THR A 21 -17.88 0.07 4.97
CA THR A 21 -16.54 0.57 5.25
C THR A 21 -15.84 0.85 3.91
N ALA A 22 -15.47 2.10 3.66
CA ALA A 22 -14.68 2.45 2.50
C ALA A 22 -13.29 1.79 2.65
N ALA A 23 -12.95 0.85 1.75
CA ALA A 23 -11.62 0.28 1.70
C ALA A 23 -10.61 1.41 1.41
N ARG A 24 -9.81 1.78 2.42
CA ARG A 24 -8.67 2.69 2.27
C ARG A 24 -7.44 1.85 1.94
N ALA A 25 -7.13 1.74 0.65
CA ALA A 25 -5.85 1.19 0.19
C ALA A 25 -4.77 2.28 0.33
N ASP A 26 -4.33 2.53 1.56
CA ASP A 26 -3.22 3.44 1.82
C ASP A 26 -1.90 2.68 1.77
N VAL A 27 -1.32 2.63 0.57
CA VAL A 27 -0.06 1.94 0.29
C VAL A 27 1.08 2.47 1.17
N LEU A 28 1.08 3.74 1.52
CA LEU A 28 2.12 4.33 2.35
C LEU A 28 2.03 3.80 3.79
N ASP A 29 0.83 3.73 4.35
CA ASP A 29 0.61 3.15 5.68
C ASP A 29 0.99 1.66 5.70
N ASP A 30 0.69 0.92 4.64
CA ASP A 30 1.06 -0.49 4.53
C ASP A 30 2.59 -0.68 4.45
N ILE A 31 3.28 0.18 3.69
CA ILE A 31 4.76 0.18 3.63
C ILE A 31 5.35 0.48 5.02
N LYS A 32 4.82 1.49 5.72
CA LYS A 32 5.26 1.86 7.07
C LYS A 32 5.02 0.75 8.08
N LYS A 33 3.84 0.13 8.07
CA LYS A 33 3.51 -1.01 8.95
C LYS A 33 4.40 -2.21 8.68
N LYS A 34 4.70 -2.49 7.40
CA LYS A 34 5.59 -3.59 7.00
C LYS A 34 7.05 -3.33 7.38
N GLY A 35 7.44 -2.05 7.49
CA GLY A 35 8.83 -1.64 7.73
C GLY A 35 9.76 -1.98 6.56
N VAL A 36 9.21 -2.21 5.36
CA VAL A 36 9.96 -2.61 4.17
C VAL A 36 9.44 -1.87 2.95
N LEU A 37 10.30 -1.05 2.34
CA LEU A 37 10.09 -0.49 1.02
C LEU A 37 10.73 -1.40 -0.04
N VAL A 38 9.93 -1.90 -0.98
CA VAL A 38 10.40 -2.71 -2.12
C VAL A 38 10.46 -1.83 -3.36
N VAL A 39 11.64 -1.71 -3.98
CA VAL A 39 11.87 -0.88 -5.16
C VAL A 39 12.51 -1.72 -6.27
N GLY A 40 11.92 -1.70 -7.46
CA GLY A 40 12.53 -2.27 -8.66
C GLY A 40 13.38 -1.23 -9.38
N THR A 41 14.60 -1.61 -9.78
CA THR A 41 15.56 -0.74 -10.48
C THR A 41 16.15 -1.47 -11.69
N LYS A 42 16.89 -0.74 -12.55
CA LYS A 42 17.66 -1.37 -13.64
C LYS A 42 18.86 -2.13 -13.08
N ALA A 43 19.35 -3.09 -13.87
CA ALA A 43 20.55 -3.88 -13.54
C ALA A 43 21.60 -3.86 -14.65
N ASP A 44 21.35 -3.14 -15.74
CA ASP A 44 22.12 -3.14 -16.98
C ASP A 44 22.41 -1.73 -17.52
N TYR A 45 22.05 -0.67 -16.79
CA TYR A 45 22.11 0.70 -17.30
C TYR A 45 22.91 1.65 -16.39
N ARG A 46 24.15 1.92 -16.79
CA ARG A 46 25.04 2.87 -16.09
C ARG A 46 24.66 4.32 -16.39
N PRO A 47 24.76 5.26 -15.42
CA PRO A 47 25.14 5.07 -14.00
C PRO A 47 23.94 4.81 -13.06
N PHE A 48 22.77 4.51 -13.59
CA PHE A 48 21.50 4.49 -12.84
C PHE A 48 21.32 3.22 -12.01
N GLY A 49 21.43 2.05 -12.63
CA GLY A 49 21.29 0.76 -11.97
C GLY A 49 22.04 -0.31 -12.76
N PHE A 50 23.07 -0.89 -12.15
CA PHE A 50 23.93 -1.89 -12.78
C PHE A 50 24.54 -2.85 -11.76
N LEU A 51 24.93 -4.04 -12.20
CA LEU A 51 25.62 -5.01 -11.35
C LEU A 51 27.10 -4.63 -11.14
N ASP A 52 27.53 -4.64 -9.87
CA ASP A 52 28.96 -4.64 -9.53
C ASP A 52 29.58 -6.05 -9.69
N PRO A 53 30.90 -6.23 -9.52
CA PRO A 53 31.54 -7.55 -9.66
C PRO A 53 31.04 -8.61 -8.68
N SER A 54 30.38 -8.23 -7.59
CA SER A 54 29.77 -9.15 -6.63
C SER A 54 28.35 -9.59 -7.02
N GLY A 55 27.78 -8.98 -8.08
CA GLY A 55 26.40 -9.20 -8.51
C GLY A 55 25.38 -8.35 -7.75
N LYS A 56 25.83 -7.34 -6.99
CA LYS A 56 24.93 -6.39 -6.31
C LYS A 56 24.50 -5.29 -7.27
N ILE A 57 23.22 -4.93 -7.28
CA ILE A 57 22.72 -3.76 -8.01
C ILE A 57 23.18 -2.49 -7.29
N VAL A 58 23.93 -1.64 -7.99
CA VAL A 58 24.47 -0.36 -7.53
C VAL A 58 24.18 0.75 -8.56
N GLY A 59 24.29 2.00 -8.15
CA GLY A 59 24.03 3.17 -8.99
C GLY A 59 23.06 4.16 -8.35
N PHE A 60 22.67 5.19 -9.10
CA PHE A 60 21.80 6.26 -8.61
C PHE A 60 20.43 5.76 -8.08
N GLU A 61 19.76 4.87 -8.80
CA GLU A 61 18.42 4.39 -8.45
C GLU A 61 18.38 3.63 -7.11
N PRO A 62 19.21 2.58 -6.87
CA PRO A 62 19.23 1.89 -5.58
C PRO A 62 19.70 2.78 -4.43
N ASP A 63 20.60 3.74 -4.68
CA ASP A 63 21.04 4.70 -3.67
C ASP A 63 19.91 5.66 -3.26
N LEU A 64 19.16 6.17 -4.24
CA LEU A 64 17.98 6.99 -3.99
C LEU A 64 16.90 6.20 -3.24
N ALA A 65 16.63 4.96 -3.65
CA ALA A 65 15.69 4.08 -2.98
C ALA A 65 16.08 3.83 -1.51
N ALA A 66 17.37 3.64 -1.24
CA ALA A 66 17.89 3.49 0.12
C ALA A 66 17.74 4.77 0.95
N ASP A 67 17.91 5.96 0.36
CA ASP A 67 17.68 7.23 1.05
C ASP A 67 16.20 7.42 1.40
N VAL A 68 15.29 7.13 0.47
CA VAL A 68 13.84 7.19 0.72
C VAL A 68 13.45 6.21 1.82
N ALA A 69 13.95 4.96 1.78
CA ALA A 69 13.67 3.96 2.80
C ALA A 69 14.08 4.39 4.21
N LYS A 70 15.16 5.17 4.36
CA LYS A 70 15.60 5.71 5.66
C LYS A 70 14.69 6.81 6.22
N ARG A 71 13.88 7.45 5.37
CA ARG A 71 12.99 8.58 5.73
C ARG A 71 11.55 8.15 5.99
N LEU A 72 11.22 6.89 5.72
CA LEU A 72 9.90 6.29 5.95
C LEU A 72 9.77 5.73 7.36
#